data_AF-A0A660RVF5-F1
#
_entry.id   AF-A0A660RVF5-F1
#
_cell.length_a   1.000
_cell.length_b   1.000
_cell.length_c   1.000
_cell.angle_alpha   90.00
_cell.angle_beta   90.00
_cell.angle_gamma   90.00
#
_symmetry.space_group_name_H-M   'P 1'
#
loop_
_entity.id
_entity.type
_entity.pdbx_description
1 polymer ?
#
loop_
_entity_poly.entity_id
_entity_poly.type
_entity_poly.pdbx_seq_one_letter_code
_entity_poly.pdbx_strand_id
1 'polypeptide(L)'
;MIIAETCRQALEDAGVNPDRMVLEWASAAEAPGFVELITRYVSDIKSMGPLGSAEGENEEDVIRMHLRAGIKAVSALKVRTALGKLAKDIHKSNNYSTQVISEGVAKKVYP
;
A
#
# COMPACT_ATOMS: atom_id res chain seq x y z
N MET A 1 5.55 -4.71 6.27
CA MET A 1 6.44 -3.98 5.35
C MET A 1 6.30 -4.42 3.90
N ILE A 2 6.63 -5.67 3.51
CA ILE A 2 6.56 -6.10 2.08
C ILE A 2 5.17 -5.95 1.48
N ILE A 3 4.13 -6.49 2.16
CA ILE A 3 2.74 -6.40 1.67
C ILE A 3 2.29 -4.95 1.56
N ALA A 4 2.60 -4.12 2.56
CA ALA A 4 2.25 -2.71 2.56
C ALA A 4 2.90 -1.97 1.38
N GLU A 5 4.16 -2.27 1.08
CA GLU A 5 4.84 -1.72 -0.08
C GLU A 5 4.22 -2.18 -1.40
N THR A 6 3.84 -3.45 -1.50
CA THR A 6 3.10 -3.95 -2.67
C THR A 6 1.73 -3.28 -2.81
N CYS A 7 1.03 -2.99 -1.71
CA CYS A 7 -0.22 -2.24 -1.74
C CYS A 7 -0.02 -0.81 -2.24
N ARG A 8 1.04 -0.11 -1.80
CA ARG A 8 1.37 1.23 -2.28
C ARG A 8 1.62 1.26 -3.78
N GLN A 9 2.44 0.34 -4.28
CA GLN A 9 2.71 0.18 -5.72
C GLN A 9 1.41 -0.11 -6.50
N ALA A 10 0.55 -0.98 -5.97
CA ALA A 10 -0.72 -1.30 -6.62
C ALA A 10 -1.72 -0.12 -6.63
N LEU A 11 -1.67 0.76 -5.64
CA LEU A 11 -2.45 2.00 -5.63
C LEU A 11 -1.91 2.98 -6.68
N GLU A 12 -0.59 3.12 -6.75
CA GLU A 12 0.09 3.94 -7.76
C GLU A 12 -0.28 3.51 -9.18
N ASP A 13 -0.23 2.21 -9.47
CA ASP A 13 -0.66 1.63 -10.75
C ASP A 13 -2.15 1.86 -11.07
N ALA A 14 -2.98 1.89 -10.02
CA ALA A 14 -4.40 2.18 -10.15
C ALA A 14 -4.70 3.70 -10.27
N GLY A 15 -3.67 4.54 -10.32
CA GLY A 15 -3.81 6.00 -10.37
C GLY A 15 -4.34 6.61 -9.09
N VAL A 16 -4.19 5.92 -7.95
CA VAL A 16 -4.62 6.38 -6.63
C VAL A 16 -3.40 6.78 -5.81
N ASN A 17 -3.48 7.92 -5.12
CA ASN A 17 -2.38 8.37 -4.27
C ASN A 17 -2.02 7.30 -3.21
N PRO A 18 -0.77 6.76 -3.21
CA PRO A 18 -0.33 5.74 -2.26
C PRO A 18 -0.41 6.16 -0.79
N ASP A 19 -0.36 7.46 -0.49
CA ASP A 19 -0.46 8.01 0.87
C ASP A 19 -1.86 7.83 1.48
N ARG A 20 -2.85 7.42 0.67
CA ARG A 20 -4.16 6.98 1.18
C ARG A 20 -4.08 5.65 1.94
N MET A 21 -2.93 4.96 1.91
CA MET A 21 -2.68 3.74 2.67
C MET A 21 -1.52 3.94 3.64
N VAL A 22 -1.81 3.76 4.93
CA VAL A 22 -0.84 3.93 6.01
C VAL A 22 -0.73 2.64 6.81
N LEU A 23 0.50 2.26 7.17
CA LEU A 23 0.77 1.16 8.09
C LEU A 23 1.54 1.73 9.30
N GLU A 24 0.86 1.78 10.43
CA GLU A 24 1.42 2.26 11.71
C GLU A 24 1.20 1.24 12.81
N TRP A 25 2.06 1.27 13.82
CA TRP A 25 2.00 0.39 14.97
C TRP A 25 1.47 1.16 16.18
N ALA A 26 0.49 0.60 16.87
CA ALA A 26 -0.01 1.14 18.13
C ALA A 26 -0.09 0.01 19.16
N SER A 27 0.46 0.25 20.36
CA SER A 27 0.29 -0.66 21.48
C SER A 27 -1.10 -0.50 22.10
N ALA A 28 -1.69 -1.60 22.58
CA ALA A 28 -2.95 -1.54 23.33
C ALA A 28 -2.84 -0.74 24.65
N ALA A 29 -1.61 -0.57 25.16
CA ALA A 29 -1.33 0.25 26.35
C ALA A 29 -1.22 1.76 26.05
N GLU A 30 -1.18 2.15 24.77
CA GLU A 30 -0.93 3.54 24.33
C GLU A 30 -2.19 4.16 23.72
N ALA A 31 -3.30 4.15 24.47
CA ALA A 31 -4.58 4.70 23.99
C ALA A 31 -4.48 6.14 23.44
N PRO A 32 -3.74 7.09 24.08
CA PRO A 32 -3.54 8.41 23.49
C PRO A 32 -2.80 8.39 22.15
N GLY A 33 -1.78 7.53 22.01
CA GLY A 33 -1.01 7.40 20.77
C GLY A 33 -1.87 6.86 19.61
N PHE A 34 -2.72 5.88 19.88
CA PHE A 34 -3.68 5.39 18.88
C PHE A 34 -4.64 6.50 18.40
N VAL A 35 -5.17 7.30 19.34
CA VAL A 35 -6.06 8.42 19.01
C VAL A 35 -5.35 9.44 18.13
N GLU A 36 -4.08 9.77 18.44
CA GLU A 36 -3.27 10.69 17.62
C GLU A 36 -3.05 10.14 16.21
N LEU A 37 -2.67 8.87 16.07
CA LEU A 37 -2.45 8.21 14.78
C LEU A 37 -3.69 8.26 13.89
N ILE A 38 -4.86 7.89 14.43
CA ILE A 38 -6.12 7.91 13.68
C ILE A 38 -6.54 9.34 13.35
N THR A 39 -6.39 10.28 14.29
CA THR A 39 -6.76 11.68 14.07
C THR A 39 -5.94 12.28 12.93
N ARG A 40 -4.62 12.04 12.93
CA ARG A 40 -3.72 12.47 11.85
C ARG A 40 -4.13 11.86 10.52
N TYR A 41 -4.29 10.54 10.46
CA TYR A 41 -4.71 9.85 9.24
C TYR A 41 -6.03 10.40 8.67
N VAL A 42 -7.05 10.61 9.51
CA VAL A 42 -8.33 11.18 9.07
C VAL A 42 -8.16 12.61 8.56
N SER A 43 -7.31 13.42 9.20
CA SER A 43 -6.98 14.76 8.74
C SER A 43 -6.32 14.73 7.36
N ASP A 44 -5.35 13.84 7.17
CA ASP A 44 -4.61 13.70 5.92
C ASP A 44 -5.57 13.29 4.78
N ILE A 45 -6.42 12.27 4.99
CA ILE A 45 -7.43 11.84 4.01
C ILE A 45 -8.40 12.97 3.66
N LYS A 46 -8.85 13.76 4.65
CA LYS A 46 -9.73 14.91 4.41
C LYS A 46 -9.05 16.00 3.60
N SER A 47 -7.76 16.24 3.84
CA SER A 47 -6.98 17.23 3.10
C SER A 47 -6.74 16.83 1.64
N MET A 48 -6.57 15.54 1.37
CA MET A 48 -6.50 15.00 0.01
C MET A 48 -7.85 15.11 -0.71
N GLY A 49 -8.95 14.94 0.03
CA GLY A 49 -10.31 14.97 -0.52
C GLY A 49 -10.78 13.60 -1.02
N PRO A 50 -11.99 13.56 -1.61
CA PRO A 50 -12.61 12.32 -2.08
C PRO A 50 -11.74 11.57 -3.08
N LEU A 51 -11.86 10.25 -3.07
CA LEU A 51 -11.22 9.38 -4.06
C LEU A 51 -11.81 9.63 -5.45
N GLY A 52 -10.95 9.75 -6.46
CA GLY A 52 -11.28 10.21 -7.80
C GLY A 52 -10.98 11.70 -7.96
N SER A 53 -11.59 12.57 -7.14
CA SER A 53 -11.41 14.03 -7.26
C SER A 53 -9.96 14.49 -7.05
N ALA A 54 -9.25 13.90 -6.08
CA ALA A 54 -7.84 14.24 -5.83
C ALA A 54 -6.91 13.70 -6.94
N GLU A 55 -7.34 12.66 -7.62
CA GLU A 55 -6.64 11.95 -8.69
C GLU A 55 -6.92 12.58 -10.08
N GLY A 56 -7.80 13.60 -10.15
CA GLY A 56 -8.23 14.21 -11.41
C GLY A 56 -9.31 13.42 -12.17
N GLU A 57 -9.84 12.36 -11.57
CA GLU A 57 -10.84 11.44 -12.11
C GLU A 57 -12.18 11.64 -11.39
N ASN A 58 -12.97 12.61 -11.85
CA ASN A 58 -14.25 12.95 -11.20
C ASN A 58 -15.36 11.91 -11.42
N GLU A 59 -15.15 10.95 -12.33
CA GLU A 59 -16.08 9.85 -12.56
C GLU A 59 -15.77 8.68 -11.62
N GLU A 60 -16.65 8.48 -10.63
CA GLU A 60 -16.52 7.43 -9.61
C GLU A 60 -16.41 6.01 -10.22
N ASP A 61 -17.03 5.79 -11.37
CA ASP A 61 -16.99 4.49 -12.05
C ASP A 61 -15.62 4.19 -12.68
N VAL A 62 -14.90 5.22 -13.15
CA VAL A 62 -13.54 5.08 -13.70
C VAL A 62 -12.57 4.68 -12.60
N ILE A 63 -12.58 5.40 -11.47
CA ILE A 63 -11.67 5.10 -10.36
C ILE A 63 -12.00 3.73 -9.73
N ARG A 64 -13.28 3.35 -9.64
CA ARG A 64 -13.68 1.98 -9.25
C ARG A 64 -13.18 0.94 -10.23
N MET A 65 -13.18 1.23 -11.53
CA MET A 65 -12.64 0.32 -12.55
C MET A 65 -11.14 0.11 -12.36
N HIS A 66 -10.35 1.18 -12.16
CA HIS A 66 -8.92 1.08 -11.92
C HIS A 66 -8.60 0.27 -10.66
N LEU A 67 -9.28 0.55 -9.55
CA LEU A 67 -9.13 -0.21 -8.30
C LEU A 67 -9.46 -1.69 -8.48
N ARG A 68 -10.54 -2.02 -9.21
CA ARG A 68 -10.89 -3.42 -9.52
C ARG A 68 -9.83 -4.10 -10.38
N ALA A 69 -9.27 -3.40 -11.36
CA ALA A 69 -8.18 -3.91 -12.19
C ALA A 69 -6.93 -4.18 -11.34
N GLY A 70 -6.55 -3.24 -10.46
CA GLY A 70 -5.46 -3.39 -9.51
C GLY A 70 -5.66 -4.60 -8.58
N ILE A 71 -6.84 -4.74 -7.96
CA ILE A 71 -7.20 -5.89 -7.12
C ILE A 71 -7.05 -7.20 -7.89
N LYS A 72 -7.54 -7.26 -9.14
CA LYS A 72 -7.43 -8.45 -9.98
C LYS A 72 -5.97 -8.78 -10.31
N ALA A 73 -5.15 -7.79 -10.60
CA ALA A 73 -3.74 -7.96 -10.90
C ALA A 73 -2.97 -8.52 -9.69
N VAL A 74 -3.13 -7.91 -8.50
CA VAL A 74 -2.41 -8.36 -7.29
C VAL A 74 -2.92 -9.70 -6.74
N SER A 75 -4.15 -10.10 -7.07
CA SER A 75 -4.73 -11.39 -6.68
C SER A 75 -4.17 -12.57 -7.48
N ALA A 76 -3.36 -12.32 -8.52
CA ALA A 76 -2.78 -13.38 -9.32
C ALA A 76 -1.84 -14.28 -8.52
N LEU A 77 -1.87 -15.59 -8.82
CA LEU A 77 -0.98 -16.58 -8.19
C LEU A 77 0.50 -16.16 -8.31
N LYS A 78 0.91 -15.58 -9.45
CA LYS A 78 2.28 -15.09 -9.70
C LYS A 78 2.73 -14.09 -8.63
N VAL A 79 1.88 -13.10 -8.31
CA VAL A 79 2.17 -12.06 -7.31
C VAL A 79 2.30 -12.68 -5.91
N ARG A 80 1.36 -13.56 -5.53
CA ARG A 80 1.43 -14.28 -4.25
C ARG A 80 2.70 -15.13 -4.12
N THR A 81 3.08 -15.86 -5.17
CA THR A 81 4.31 -16.67 -5.16
C THR A 81 5.55 -15.79 -5.10
N ALA A 82 5.56 -14.65 -5.80
CA ALA A 82 6.66 -13.69 -5.77
C ALA A 82 6.86 -13.08 -4.37
N LEU A 83 5.77 -12.70 -3.68
CA LEU A 83 5.80 -12.23 -2.30
C LEU A 83 6.46 -13.24 -1.36
N GLY A 84 6.09 -14.52 -1.46
CA GLY A 84 6.67 -15.58 -0.64
C GLY A 84 8.17 -15.79 -0.89
N LYS A 85 8.61 -15.69 -2.16
CA LYS A 85 10.03 -15.75 -2.51
C LYS A 85 10.81 -14.56 -1.95
N LEU A 86 10.27 -13.34 -2.11
CA LEU A 86 10.89 -12.13 -1.58
C LEU A 86 11.01 -12.19 -0.05
N ALA A 87 9.96 -12.63 0.65
CA ALA A 87 9.99 -12.81 2.10
C ALA A 87 11.10 -13.78 2.54
N LYS A 88 11.29 -14.89 1.81
CA LYS A 88 12.36 -15.86 2.08
C LYS A 88 13.74 -15.25 1.85
N ASP A 89 13.91 -14.43 0.81
CA ASP A 89 15.18 -13.78 0.50
C ASP A 89 15.55 -12.72 1.53
N ILE A 90 14.59 -11.89 1.94
CA ILE A 90 14.78 -10.90 3.00
C ILE A 90 15.17 -11.60 4.30
N HIS A 91 14.47 -12.67 4.66
CA HIS A 91 14.79 -13.44 5.86
C HIS A 91 16.22 -13.98 5.84
N LYS A 92 16.66 -14.55 4.71
CA LYS A 92 18.04 -15.03 4.54
C LYS A 92 19.08 -13.91 4.62
N SER A 93 18.76 -12.73 4.08
CA SER A 93 19.65 -11.57 4.12
C SER A 93 19.71 -10.89 5.50
N ASN A 94 18.72 -11.16 6.36
CA ASN A 94 18.50 -10.51 7.65
C ASN A 94 18.47 -8.96 7.58
N ASN A 95 18.12 -8.39 6.41
CA ASN A 95 18.03 -6.96 6.19
C ASN A 95 16.60 -6.56 5.86
N TYR A 96 15.92 -5.96 6.83
CA TYR A 96 14.52 -5.54 6.74
C TYR A 96 14.37 -4.03 6.49
N SER A 97 15.42 -3.37 5.99
CA SER A 97 15.36 -1.94 5.66
C SER A 97 14.33 -1.65 4.58
N THR A 98 13.73 -0.46 4.64
CA THR A 98 12.70 -0.01 3.69
C THR A 98 13.22 -0.07 2.24
N GLN A 99 14.48 0.32 2.03
CA GLN A 99 15.12 0.32 0.71
C GLN A 99 15.16 -1.09 0.10
N VAL A 100 15.62 -2.09 0.86
CA VAL A 100 15.68 -3.48 0.39
C VAL A 100 14.28 -4.01 0.07
N ILE A 101 13.28 -3.62 0.85
CA ILE A 101 11.90 -4.06 0.64
C ILE A 101 11.30 -3.40 -0.62
N SER A 102 11.42 -2.08 -0.78
CA SER A 102 10.94 -1.36 -1.96
C SER A 102 11.60 -1.85 -3.24
N GLU A 103 12.93 -2.00 -3.25
CA GLU A 103 13.64 -2.57 -4.39
C GLU A 103 13.24 -4.02 -4.67
N GLY A 104 13.06 -4.83 -3.62
CA GLY A 104 12.65 -6.22 -3.74
C GLY A 104 11.25 -6.34 -4.35
N VAL A 105 10.32 -5.50 -3.93
CA VAL A 105 8.96 -5.45 -4.49
C VAL A 105 9.01 -5.04 -5.95
N ALA A 106 9.69 -3.93 -6.27
CA ALA A 106 9.82 -3.42 -7.64
C ALA A 106 10.46 -4.44 -8.60
N LYS A 107 11.50 -5.17 -8.15
CA LYS A 107 12.23 -6.12 -9.01
C LYS A 107 11.57 -7.48 -9.15
N LYS A 108 10.82 -7.96 -8.15
CA LYS A 108 10.36 -9.36 -8.07
C LYS A 108 8.86 -9.56 -8.00
N VAL A 109 8.14 -8.60 -7.42
CA VAL A 109 6.70 -8.74 -7.13
C VAL A 109 5.87 -7.99 -8.17
N TYR A 110 6.37 -6.87 -8.65
CA TYR A 110 5.79 -6.13 -9.75
C TYR A 110 5.77 -7.00 -11.04
N PRO A 111 4.65 -7.05 -11.79
CA PRO A 111 4.49 -7.91 -12.95
C PRO A 111 5.47 -7.64 -14.10
#